data_AF-A0A7V2J708-F1
#
_entry.id   AF-A0A7V2J708-F1
#
_cell.length_a   1.000
_cell.length_b   1.000
_cell.length_c   1.000
_cell.angle_alpha   90.00
_cell.angle_beta   90.00
_cell.angle_gamma   90.00
#
_symmetry.space_group_name_H-M   'P 1'
#
loop_
_entity.id
_entity.type
_entity.pdbx_description
1 polymer ?
#
loop_
_entity_poly.entity_id
_entity_poly.type
_entity_poly.pdbx_seq_one_letter_code
_entity_poly.pdbx_strand_id
1 'polypeptide(L)'
;MQNKTLLKEFEKGLPGAIYYLWSEESMFLEESLSKFSGAVLDPDNMDFNYDRFDSSSEPQEILNAASTLPFMAQRRLVVVKDFHQFK
;
A
#
# COMPACT_ATOMS: atom_id res chain seq x y z
N MET A 1 4.40 15.76 -11.11
CA MET A 1 5.80 15.36 -11.44
C MET A 1 5.99 13.89 -11.07
N GLN A 2 6.50 13.02 -11.97
CA GLN A 2 6.80 11.62 -11.60
C GLN A 2 8.02 11.55 -10.68
N ASN A 3 7.85 10.99 -9.48
CA ASN A 3 8.93 10.80 -8.52
C ASN A 3 9.90 9.72 -9.04
N LYS A 4 11.06 10.14 -9.57
CA LYS A 4 12.08 9.24 -10.14
C LYS A 4 12.56 8.17 -9.16
N THR A 5 12.51 8.43 -7.86
CA THR A 5 12.89 7.46 -6.83
C THR A 5 11.83 6.36 -6.72
N LEU A 6 10.55 6.71 -6.68
CA LEU A 6 9.46 5.73 -6.62
C LEU A 6 9.43 4.82 -7.86
N LEU A 7 9.69 5.37 -9.05
CA LEU A 7 9.80 4.57 -10.27
C LEU A 7 10.92 3.52 -10.18
N LYS A 8 12.09 3.89 -9.66
CA LYS A 8 13.19 2.95 -9.43
C LYS A 8 12.86 1.89 -8.39
N GLU A 9 12.02 2.20 -7.41
CA GLU A 9 11.55 1.22 -6.43
C GLU A 9 10.64 0.18 -7.09
N PHE A 10 9.73 0.59 -7.98
CA PHE A 10 8.94 -0.34 -8.78
C PHE A 10 9.80 -1.26 -9.64
N GLU A 11 10.82 -0.73 -10.31
CA GLU A 11 11.78 -1.52 -11.11
C GLU A 11 12.52 -2.59 -10.27
N LYS A 12 12.69 -2.35 -8.98
CA LYS A 12 13.33 -3.27 -8.03
C LYS A 12 12.35 -4.22 -7.35
N GLY A 13 11.07 -4.21 -7.72
CA GLY A 13 10.05 -5.04 -7.08
C GLY A 13 9.68 -4.57 -5.67
N LEU A 14 9.78 -3.26 -5.42
CA LEU A 14 9.41 -2.62 -4.15
C LEU A 14 10.07 -3.28 -2.93
N PRO A 15 11.40 -3.27 -2.78
CA PRO A 15 12.10 -4.02 -1.72
C PRO A 15 11.78 -3.53 -0.29
N GLY A 16 11.26 -2.32 -0.12
CA GLY A 16 10.87 -1.76 1.16
C GLY A 16 9.61 -2.41 1.74
N ALA A 17 9.52 -2.47 3.06
CA ALA A 17 8.31 -2.93 3.76
C ALA A 17 7.29 -1.80 3.96
N ILE A 18 7.72 -0.54 3.94
CA ILE A 18 6.89 0.63 4.21
C ILE A 18 7.20 1.71 3.19
N TYR A 19 6.15 2.24 2.56
CA TYR A 19 6.23 3.34 1.61
C TYR A 19 5.35 4.49 2.09
N TYR A 20 5.94 5.67 2.22
CA TYR A 20 5.23 6.90 2.56
C TYR A 20 5.03 7.72 1.29
N LEU A 21 3.78 8.01 0.95
CA LEU A 21 3.42 8.87 -0.18
C LEU A 21 2.63 10.06 0.33
N TRP A 22 3.02 11.25 -0.13
CA TRP A 22 2.30 12.49 0.10
C TRP A 22 2.34 13.33 -1.19
N SER A 23 1.22 13.94 -1.51
CA SER A 23 1.04 14.78 -2.71
C SER A 23 -0.21 15.64 -2.52
N GLU A 24 -0.17 16.87 -3.01
CA GLU A 24 -1.36 17.72 -3.14
C GLU A 24 -2.26 17.26 -4.32
N GLU A 25 -1.68 16.55 -5.29
CA GLU A 25 -2.39 15.97 -6.42
C GLU A 25 -2.93 14.56 -6.05
N SER A 26 -4.23 14.45 -5.81
CA SER A 26 -4.87 13.16 -5.46
C SER A 26 -4.75 12.11 -6.57
N MET A 27 -4.81 12.54 -7.83
CA MET A 27 -4.64 11.66 -8.99
C MET A 27 -3.29 10.93 -8.97
N PHE A 28 -2.21 11.61 -8.56
CA PHE A 28 -0.90 10.98 -8.43
C PHE A 28 -0.89 9.85 -7.37
N LEU A 29 -1.60 10.05 -6.25
CA LEU A 29 -1.70 9.05 -5.19
C LEU A 29 -2.50 7.83 -5.65
N GLU A 30 -3.63 8.04 -6.35
CA GLU A 30 -4.44 6.94 -6.88
C GLU A 30 -3.70 6.16 -7.99
N GLU A 31 -3.02 6.85 -8.90
CA GLU A 31 -2.17 6.20 -9.92
C GLU A 31 -1.04 5.40 -9.29
N SER A 32 -0.41 5.95 -8.25
CA SER A 32 0.66 5.25 -7.53
C SER A 32 0.12 4.01 -6.82
N LEU A 33 -1.01 4.12 -6.12
CA LEU A 33 -1.69 3.00 -5.47
C LEU A 33 -2.02 1.89 -6.47
N SER A 34 -2.56 2.23 -7.63
CA SER A 34 -2.83 1.25 -8.70
C SER A 34 -1.56 0.48 -9.12
N LYS A 35 -0.42 1.19 -9.26
CA LYS A 35 0.87 0.54 -9.53
C LYS A 35 1.37 -0.35 -8.40
N PHE A 36 1.16 0.06 -7.13
CA PHE A 36 1.47 -0.80 -5.97
C PHE A 36 0.63 -2.07 -5.99
N SER A 37 -0.67 -1.96 -6.18
CA SER A 37 -1.57 -3.10 -6.30
C SER A 37 -1.12 -4.05 -7.41
N GLY A 38 -0.87 -3.54 -8.61
CA GLY A 38 -0.44 -4.35 -9.75
C GLY A 38 0.96 -4.97 -9.61
N ALA A 39 1.83 -4.42 -8.76
CA ALA A 39 3.17 -4.95 -8.51
C ALA A 39 3.22 -5.98 -7.38
N VAL A 40 2.28 -5.93 -6.43
CA VAL A 40 2.31 -6.75 -5.20
C VAL A 40 1.25 -7.84 -5.20
N LEU A 41 0.06 -7.57 -5.75
CA LEU A 41 -1.10 -8.45 -5.63
C LEU A 41 -1.23 -9.35 -6.86
N ASP A 42 -1.49 -10.63 -6.61
CA ASP A 42 -1.95 -11.56 -7.62
C ASP A 42 -3.49 -11.47 -7.69
N PRO A 43 -4.09 -11.26 -8.88
CA PRO A 43 -5.54 -11.21 -9.03
C PRO A 43 -6.29 -12.42 -8.43
N ASP A 44 -5.68 -13.61 -8.44
CA ASP A 44 -6.33 -14.84 -7.98
C ASP A 44 -6.47 -14.90 -6.43
N ASN A 45 -5.68 -14.11 -5.70
CA ASN A 45 -5.67 -14.11 -4.23
C ASN A 45 -5.74 -12.71 -3.60
N MET A 46 -6.08 -11.70 -4.39
CA MET A 46 -6.13 -10.29 -3.97
C MET A 46 -6.99 -10.08 -2.71
N ASP A 47 -8.18 -10.69 -2.66
CA ASP A 47 -9.14 -10.50 -1.56
C ASP A 47 -8.60 -10.95 -0.19
N PHE A 48 -7.55 -11.78 -0.16
CA PHE A 48 -6.90 -12.26 1.06
C PHE A 48 -5.63 -11.48 1.43
N ASN A 49 -5.06 -10.75 0.46
CA ASN A 49 -3.75 -10.12 0.55
C ASN A 49 -3.81 -8.60 0.43
N TYR A 50 -5.00 -8.00 0.39
CA TYR A 50 -5.19 -6.56 0.28
C TYR A 50 -6.12 -6.03 1.36
N ASP A 51 -5.62 -5.09 2.16
CA ASP A 51 -6.38 -4.41 3.19
C ASP A 51 -6.27 -2.90 2.99
N ARG A 52 -7.39 -2.18 3.10
CA ARG A 52 -7.44 -0.73 2.98
C ARG A 52 -8.11 -0.12 4.21
N PHE A 53 -7.41 0.83 4.80
CA PHE A 53 -7.82 1.58 5.98
C PHE A 53 -7.73 3.07 5.71
N ASP A 54 -8.29 3.86 6.63
CA ASP A 54 -8.16 5.30 6.69
C ASP A 54 -8.07 5.78 8.15
N SER A 55 -8.07 7.08 8.37
CA SER A 55 -7.98 7.68 9.71
C SER A 55 -9.16 7.37 10.64
N SER A 56 -10.24 6.76 10.15
CA SER A 56 -11.36 6.30 10.98
C SER A 56 -11.18 4.88 11.52
N SER A 57 -10.20 4.14 11.00
CA SER A 57 -9.91 2.77 11.43
C SER A 57 -9.14 2.75 12.75
N GLU A 58 -9.30 1.71 13.56
CA GLU A 58 -8.54 1.57 14.79
C GLU A 58 -7.07 1.22 14.46
N PRO A 59 -6.07 1.91 15.03
CA PRO A 59 -4.66 1.64 14.73
C PRO A 59 -4.26 0.17 14.95
N GLN A 60 -4.89 -0.50 15.92
CA GLN A 60 -4.65 -1.91 16.20
C GLN A 60 -5.09 -2.82 15.04
N GLU A 61 -6.17 -2.49 14.32
CA GLU A 61 -6.64 -3.28 13.17
C GLU A 61 -5.64 -3.21 12.00
N ILE A 62 -5.07 -2.02 11.77
CA ILE A 62 -4.04 -1.80 10.76
C ILE A 62 -2.79 -2.63 11.08
N LEU A 63 -2.35 -2.60 12.34
CA LEU A 63 -1.19 -3.37 12.80
C LEU A 63 -1.44 -4.87 12.70
N ASN A 64 -2.66 -5.33 13.02
CA ASN A 64 -3.04 -6.73 12.88
C ASN A 64 -2.98 -7.17 11.41
N ALA A 65 -3.53 -6.39 10.48
CA ALA A 65 -3.47 -6.68 9.05
C ALA A 65 -2.01 -6.75 8.55
N ALA A 66 -1.18 -5.75 8.91
CA ALA A 66 0.22 -5.70 8.54
C ALA A 66 1.05 -6.87 9.12
N SER A 67 0.64 -7.42 10.26
CA SER A 67 1.31 -8.54 10.94
C SER A 67 0.76 -9.90 10.53
N THR A 68 -0.36 -9.95 9.81
CA THR A 68 -0.93 -11.21 9.32
C THR A 68 -0.06 -11.74 8.19
N LEU A 69 0.15 -13.06 8.14
CA LEU A 69 0.89 -13.69 7.05
C LEU A 69 0.08 -13.63 5.74
N PRO A 70 0.72 -13.38 4.59
CA PRO A 70 0.04 -13.42 3.30
C PRO A 70 -0.46 -14.84 2.97
N PHE A 71 -1.58 -14.91 2.26
CA PHE A 71 -2.20 -16.16 1.84
C PHE A 71 -1.77 -16.53 0.42
N MET A 72 -1.02 -17.61 0.26
CA MET A 72 -0.51 -18.10 -1.03
C MET A 72 0.19 -17.01 -1.88
N ALA A 73 0.79 -16.01 -1.23
CA ALA A 73 1.48 -14.90 -1.87
C ALA A 73 2.77 -14.58 -1.10
N GLN A 74 3.69 -13.83 -1.74
CA GLN A 74 4.93 -13.42 -1.08
C GLN A 74 4.70 -12.27 -0.09
N ARG A 75 3.71 -11.41 -0.34
CA ARG A 75 3.46 -10.19 0.45
C ARG A 75 1.96 -9.90 0.51
N ARG A 76 1.57 -9.21 1.59
CA ARG A 76 0.27 -8.55 1.75
C ARG A 76 0.48 -7.05 1.52
N LEU A 77 -0.47 -6.41 0.84
CA LEU A 77 -0.50 -4.96 0.67
C LEU A 77 -1.51 -4.36 1.66
N VAL A 78 -1.01 -3.60 2.63
CA VAL A 78 -1.84 -2.81 3.56
C VAL A 78 -1.72 -1.34 3.21
N VAL A 79 -2.85 -0.68 2.98
CA VAL A 79 -2.92 0.72 2.56
C VAL A 79 -3.66 1.53 3.61
N VAL A 80 -3.05 2.62 4.05
CA VAL A 80 -3.67 3.58 4.98
C VAL A 80 -3.77 4.93 4.29
N LYS A 81 -5.00 5.34 3.97
CA LYS A 81 -5.26 6.67 3.42
C LYS A 81 -5.45 7.69 4.52
N ASP A 82 -5.17 8.95 4.20
CA ASP A 82 -5.43 10.09 5.08
C ASP A 82 -4.86 9.95 6.50
N PHE A 83 -3.74 9.23 6.65
CA PHE A 83 -3.11 8.96 7.95
C PHE A 83 -2.72 10.24 8.73
N HIS A 84 -2.59 11.37 8.05
CA HIS A 84 -2.33 12.66 8.69
C HIS A 84 -3.51 13.15 9.56
N GLN A 85 -4.67 12.51 9.45
CA GLN A 85 -5.87 12.82 10.22
C GLN A 85 -6.07 11.91 11.44
N PHE A 86 -5.16 10.96 11.71
CA PHE A 86 -5.17 10.21 12.98
C PHE A 86 -5.03 11.18 14.16
N LYS A 87 -5.76 10.89 15.24
CA LYS A 87 -5.75 11.68 16.48
C LYS A 87 -4.74 11.14 17.49
#